data_AF-A0A3D0NYW6-F1
#
_entry.id   AF-A0A3D0NYW6-F1
#
_cell.length_a   1.000
_cell.length_b   1.000
_cell.length_c   1.000
_cell.angle_alpha   90.00
_cell.angle_beta   90.00
_cell.angle_gamma   90.00
#
_symmetry.space_group_name_H-M   'P 1'
#
loop_
_entity.id
_entity.type
_entity.pdbx_description
1 polymer ?
#
loop_
_entity_poly.entity_id
_entity_poly.type
_entity_poly.pdbx_seq_one_letter_code
_entity_poly.pdbx_strand_id
1 'polypeptide(L)'
;MDAYHKVLVKIYEITGGKDNVDVDFADLLKKEGFFPSIEDIKSYLSSESWIAETSRVNIVRITHWGVAEAKRSLSNAPDPKTAIEKETRTLVNAAKDLALMAEELSGAPAKDKVKAIEAKLAAIGELVEKVKANL
;
A
#
# COMPACT_ATOMS: atom_id res chain seq x y z
N MET A 1 -7.12 11.66 -0.43
CA MET A 1 -7.91 10.47 -0.79
C MET A 1 -8.70 10.82 -2.04
N ASP A 2 -8.57 10.04 -3.11
CA ASP A 2 -9.33 10.25 -4.36
C ASP A 2 -10.80 9.79 -4.24
N ALA A 3 -11.58 9.98 -5.30
CA ALA A 3 -13.00 9.63 -5.32
C ALA A 3 -13.23 8.11 -5.15
N TYR A 4 -12.37 7.25 -5.72
CA TYR A 4 -12.51 5.80 -5.66
C TYR A 4 -12.33 5.28 -4.24
N HIS A 5 -11.25 5.69 -3.57
CA HIS A 5 -10.97 5.30 -2.20
C HIS A 5 -11.99 5.92 -1.22
N LYS A 6 -12.47 7.15 -1.48
CA LYS A 6 -13.55 7.75 -0.69
C LYS A 6 -14.83 6.91 -0.77
N VAL A 7 -15.23 6.50 -1.98
CA VAL A 7 -16.43 5.67 -2.19
C VAL A 7 -16.25 4.28 -1.59
N LEU A 8 -15.08 3.66 -1.75
CA LEU A 8 -14.79 2.36 -1.16
C LEU A 8 -14.88 2.38 0.37
N VAL A 9 -14.33 3.41 1.01
CA VAL A 9 -14.44 3.61 2.47
C VAL A 9 -15.91 3.73 2.89
N LYS A 10 -16.74 4.44 2.13
CA LYS A 10 -18.18 4.55 2.42
C LYS A 10 -18.91 3.21 2.28
N ILE A 11 -18.59 2.42 1.27
CA ILE A 11 -19.12 1.04 1.14
C ILE A 11 -18.71 0.22 2.38
N TYR A 12 -17.45 0.30 2.80
CA TYR A 12 -16.97 -0.39 3.98
C TYR A 12 -17.71 0.03 5.26
N GLU A 13 -17.94 1.33 5.46
CA GLU A 13 -18.72 1.88 6.58
C GLU A 13 -20.16 1.33 6.60
N ILE A 14 -20.82 1.27 5.44
CA ILE A 14 -22.21 0.76 5.32
C ILE A 14 -22.28 -0.74 5.61
N THR A 15 -21.33 -1.50 5.07
CA THR A 15 -21.32 -2.97 5.17
C THR A 15 -20.75 -3.48 6.50
N GLY A 16 -20.00 -2.64 7.23
CA GLY A 16 -19.18 -3.07 8.35
C GLY A 16 -18.10 -4.08 7.93
N GLY A 17 -17.71 -4.09 6.64
CA GLY A 17 -16.78 -5.03 6.05
C GLY A 17 -17.33 -6.44 5.80
N LYS A 18 -18.65 -6.62 5.82
CA LYS A 18 -19.29 -7.89 5.47
C LYS A 18 -19.54 -7.97 3.96
N ASP A 19 -19.03 -9.01 3.33
CA ASP A 19 -19.12 -9.24 1.88
C ASP A 19 -20.49 -9.79 1.42
N ASN A 20 -21.36 -10.13 2.37
CA ASN A 20 -22.74 -10.56 2.09
C ASN A 20 -23.77 -9.40 2.15
N VAL A 21 -23.32 -8.17 2.42
CA VAL A 21 -24.20 -7.00 2.51
C VAL A 21 -24.26 -6.29 1.16
N ASP A 22 -25.47 -6.14 0.65
CA ASP A 22 -25.76 -5.41 -0.57
C ASP A 22 -25.77 -3.90 -0.32
N VAL A 23 -25.12 -3.14 -1.20
CA VAL A 23 -25.09 -1.68 -1.17
C VAL A 23 -25.73 -1.12 -2.43
N ASP A 24 -26.70 -0.22 -2.25
CA ASP A 24 -27.23 0.60 -3.34
C ASP A 24 -26.18 1.65 -3.72
N PHE A 25 -25.45 1.34 -4.78
CA PHE A 25 -24.34 2.15 -5.27
C PHE A 25 -24.82 3.47 -5.86
N ALA A 26 -26.00 3.49 -6.47
CA ALA A 26 -26.59 4.70 -7.03
C ALA A 26 -26.99 5.68 -5.93
N ASP A 27 -27.67 5.21 -4.88
CA ASP A 27 -28.03 6.04 -3.74
C ASP A 27 -26.79 6.54 -2.99
N LEU A 28 -25.79 5.68 -2.82
CA LEU A 28 -24.50 6.06 -2.23
C LEU A 28 -23.84 7.22 -2.99
N LEU A 29 -23.68 7.09 -4.31
CA LEU A 29 -23.01 8.13 -5.10
C LEU A 29 -23.82 9.42 -5.20
N LYS A 30 -25.16 9.37 -5.12
CA LYS A 30 -25.99 10.58 -5.00
C LYS A 30 -25.68 11.34 -3.72
N LYS A 31 -25.59 10.64 -2.58
CA LYS A 31 -25.26 11.26 -1.28
C LYS A 31 -23.86 11.85 -1.26
N GLU A 32 -22.92 11.20 -1.92
CA GLU A 32 -21.52 11.64 -1.96
C GLU A 32 -21.20 12.66 -3.07
N GLY A 33 -22.18 12.99 -3.92
CA GLY A 33 -22.03 13.97 -5.01
C GLY A 33 -21.32 13.45 -6.26
N PHE A 34 -21.22 12.13 -6.43
CA PHE A 34 -20.49 11.47 -7.52
C PHE A 34 -21.41 10.72 -8.51
N PHE A 35 -22.74 10.88 -8.40
CA PHE A 35 -23.69 10.16 -9.26
C PHE A 35 -23.42 10.26 -10.77
N PRO A 36 -22.98 11.41 -11.34
CA PRO A 36 -22.66 11.49 -12.76
C PRO A 36 -21.54 10.55 -13.23
N SER A 37 -20.69 10.09 -12.32
CA SER A 37 -19.53 9.22 -12.58
C SER A 37 -19.77 7.78 -12.13
N ILE A 38 -21.03 7.34 -12.01
CA ILE A 38 -21.39 6.01 -11.49
C ILE A 38 -20.72 4.88 -12.27
N GLU A 39 -20.76 4.91 -13.60
CA GLU A 39 -20.17 3.85 -14.44
C GLU A 39 -18.64 3.83 -14.31
N ASP A 40 -17.99 5.00 -14.32
CA ASP A 40 -16.53 5.09 -14.21
C ASP A 40 -16.03 4.57 -12.85
N ILE A 41 -16.66 5.02 -11.76
CA ILE A 41 -16.29 4.60 -10.41
C ILE A 41 -16.60 3.11 -10.22
N LYS A 42 -17.76 2.64 -10.67
CA LYS A 42 -18.13 1.22 -10.58
C LYS A 42 -17.15 0.35 -11.36
N SER A 43 -16.83 0.74 -12.60
CA SER A 43 -15.88 0.02 -13.45
C SER A 43 -14.49 -0.05 -12.82
N TYR A 44 -14.00 1.05 -12.24
CA TYR A 44 -12.69 1.08 -11.58
C TYR A 44 -12.66 0.20 -10.32
N LEU A 45 -13.66 0.34 -9.44
CA LEU A 45 -13.72 -0.48 -8.22
C LEU A 45 -13.89 -1.98 -8.54
N SER A 46 -14.60 -2.32 -9.62
CA SER A 46 -14.73 -3.69 -10.13
C SER A 46 -13.42 -4.21 -10.72
N SER A 47 -12.69 -3.39 -11.51
CA SER A 47 -11.41 -3.81 -12.12
C SER A 47 -10.33 -4.12 -11.08
N GLU A 48 -10.33 -3.38 -9.96
CA GLU A 48 -9.46 -3.63 -8.81
C GLU A 48 -9.96 -4.78 -7.92
N SER A 49 -11.08 -5.42 -8.28
CA SER A 49 -11.72 -6.49 -7.49
C SER A 49 -12.12 -6.06 -6.07
N TRP A 50 -12.28 -4.75 -5.81
CA TRP A 50 -12.67 -4.23 -4.50
C TRP A 50 -14.17 -4.36 -4.25
N ILE A 51 -14.97 -4.38 -5.31
CA ILE A 51 -16.40 -4.68 -5.26
C ILE A 51 -16.73 -5.82 -6.22
N ALA A 52 -17.84 -6.49 -5.93
CA ALA A 52 -18.48 -7.43 -6.83
C ALA A 52 -19.85 -6.90 -7.24
N GLU A 53 -20.14 -6.95 -8.54
CA GLU A 53 -21.45 -6.63 -9.07
C GLU A 53 -22.43 -7.76 -8.79
N THR A 54 -23.67 -7.40 -8.51
CA THR A 54 -24.76 -8.37 -8.37
C THR A 54 -25.62 -8.38 -9.63
N SER A 55 -26.57 -9.30 -9.70
CA SER A 55 -27.56 -9.35 -10.78
C SER A 55 -28.53 -8.15 -10.78
N ARG A 56 -28.55 -7.35 -9.70
CA ARG A 56 -29.41 -6.16 -9.59
C ARG A 56 -28.66 -4.91 -10.02
N VAL A 57 -29.34 -4.07 -10.78
CA VAL A 57 -28.81 -2.79 -11.28
C VAL A 57 -28.32 -1.93 -10.12
N ASN A 58 -27.10 -1.43 -10.23
CA ASN A 58 -26.45 -0.56 -9.24
C ASN A 58 -26.35 -1.13 -7.82
N ILE A 59 -26.47 -2.45 -7.66
CA ILE A 59 -26.24 -3.10 -6.38
C ILE A 59 -24.90 -3.82 -6.41
N VAL A 60 -24.05 -3.48 -5.44
CA VAL A 60 -22.69 -3.99 -5.31
C VAL A 60 -22.45 -4.59 -3.92
N ARG A 61 -21.48 -5.49 -3.82
CA ARG A 61 -20.99 -6.04 -2.54
C ARG A 61 -19.51 -5.73 -2.40
N ILE A 62 -19.06 -5.40 -1.19
CA ILE A 62 -17.63 -5.29 -0.93
C ILE A 62 -17.00 -6.68 -0.97
N THR A 63 -15.80 -6.80 -1.51
CA THR A 63 -15.05 -8.06 -1.48
C THR A 63 -14.08 -8.08 -0.30
N HIS A 64 -13.48 -9.23 -0.04
CA HIS A 64 -12.36 -9.31 0.92
C HIS A 64 -11.22 -8.33 0.60
N TRP A 65 -10.90 -8.15 -0.69
CA TRP A 65 -9.88 -7.20 -1.14
C TRP A 65 -10.30 -5.74 -0.92
N GLY A 66 -11.56 -5.41 -1.21
CA GLY A 66 -12.10 -4.07 -0.95
C GLY A 66 -12.12 -3.73 0.54
N VAL A 67 -12.37 -4.72 1.42
CA VAL A 67 -12.28 -4.53 2.88
C VAL A 67 -10.85 -4.22 3.31
N ALA A 68 -9.87 -4.97 2.82
CA ALA A 68 -8.46 -4.74 3.13
C ALA A 68 -8.03 -3.33 2.69
N GLU A 69 -8.42 -2.94 1.47
CA GLU A 69 -8.10 -1.64 0.91
C GLU A 69 -8.81 -0.48 1.62
N ALA A 70 -10.09 -0.62 1.97
CA ALA A 70 -10.80 0.38 2.76
C ALA A 70 -10.14 0.62 4.12
N LYS A 71 -9.70 -0.45 4.80
CA LYS A 71 -8.94 -0.36 6.05
C LYS A 71 -7.60 0.33 5.86
N ARG A 72 -6.90 0.06 4.74
CA ARG A 72 -5.64 0.74 4.37
C ARG A 72 -5.86 2.24 4.16
N SER A 73 -6.90 2.58 3.41
CA SER A 73 -7.31 3.96 3.14
C SER A 73 -7.66 4.73 4.42
N LEU A 74 -8.28 4.07 5.40
CA LEU A 74 -8.60 4.64 6.70
C LEU A 74 -7.39 4.80 7.63
N SER A 75 -6.37 3.94 7.50
CA SER A 75 -5.19 3.96 8.38
C SER A 75 -4.08 4.90 7.91
N ASN A 76 -4.23 5.56 6.74
CA ASN A 76 -3.13 6.26 6.05
C ASN A 76 -1.85 5.41 5.93
N ALA A 77 -1.98 4.08 5.97
CA ALA A 77 -0.85 3.18 5.86
C ALA A 77 -0.26 3.31 4.43
N PRO A 78 1.07 3.45 4.28
CA PRO A 78 1.70 3.46 2.97
C PRO A 78 1.32 2.18 2.20
N ASP A 79 1.16 2.30 0.88
CA ASP A 79 0.96 1.14 0.01
C ASP A 79 2.08 0.12 0.24
N PRO A 80 1.80 -1.16 0.52
CA PRO A 80 2.82 -2.19 0.67
C PRO A 80 3.81 -2.20 -0.50
N LYS A 81 3.36 -1.99 -1.74
CA LYS A 81 4.25 -1.88 -2.91
C LYS A 81 5.16 -0.66 -2.81
N THR A 82 4.63 0.50 -2.44
CA THR A 82 5.44 1.73 -2.29
C THR A 82 6.35 1.67 -1.06
N ALA A 83 5.94 0.98 0.00
CA ALA A 83 6.74 0.73 1.20
C ALA A 83 7.92 -0.19 0.87
N ILE A 84 7.67 -1.32 0.21
CA ILE A 84 8.70 -2.23 -0.31
C ILE A 84 9.64 -1.49 -1.25
N GLU A 85 9.13 -0.70 -2.20
CA GLU A 85 9.96 0.07 -3.13
C GLU A 85 10.87 1.07 -2.39
N LYS A 86 10.33 1.80 -1.42
CA LYS A 86 11.10 2.76 -0.61
C LYS A 86 12.16 2.06 0.24
N GLU A 87 11.81 0.97 0.88
CA GLU A 87 12.73 0.19 1.72
C GLU A 87 13.82 -0.48 0.88
N THR A 88 13.45 -1.04 -0.28
CA THR A 88 14.38 -1.61 -1.26
C THR A 88 15.34 -0.54 -1.77
N ARG A 89 14.84 0.66 -2.10
CA ARG A 89 15.69 1.79 -2.52
C ARG A 89 16.65 2.24 -1.41
N THR A 90 16.20 2.22 -0.16
CA THR A 90 17.03 2.53 1.01
C THR A 90 18.13 1.48 1.19
N LEU A 91 17.79 0.19 1.05
CA LEU A 91 18.74 -0.92 1.09
C LEU A 91 19.81 -0.79 -0.01
N VAL A 92 19.40 -0.49 -1.25
CA VAL A 92 20.34 -0.29 -2.37
C VAL A 92 21.31 0.85 -2.09
N ASN A 93 20.83 1.98 -1.56
CA ASN A 93 21.71 3.09 -1.23
C ASN A 93 22.67 2.74 -0.09
N ALA A 94 22.19 2.05 0.95
CA ALA A 94 23.04 1.60 2.05
C ALA A 94 24.14 0.63 1.59
N ALA A 95 23.84 -0.26 0.64
CA ALA A 95 24.82 -1.17 0.04
C ALA A 95 25.88 -0.43 -0.80
N LYS A 96 25.48 0.62 -1.54
CA LYS A 96 26.43 1.48 -2.27
C LYS A 96 27.36 2.22 -1.33
N ASP A 97 26.84 2.78 -0.24
CA ASP A 97 27.67 3.44 0.79
C ASP A 97 28.67 2.45 1.40
N LEU A 98 28.23 1.21 1.68
CA LEU A 98 29.12 0.17 2.20
C LEU A 98 30.27 -0.14 1.23
N ALA A 99 29.98 -0.20 -0.07
CA ALA A 99 31.01 -0.41 -1.09
C ALA A 99 32.05 0.72 -1.06
N LEU A 100 31.62 1.98 -0.98
CA LEU A 100 32.52 3.13 -0.85
C LEU A 100 33.37 3.07 0.43
N MET A 101 32.78 2.71 1.58
CA MET A 101 33.53 2.53 2.83
C MET A 101 34.59 1.43 2.72
N ALA A 102 34.30 0.34 2.00
CA ALA A 102 35.27 -0.73 1.76
C ALA A 102 36.42 -0.28 0.85
N GLU A 103 36.13 0.52 -0.18
CA GLU A 103 37.16 1.15 -1.03
C GLU A 103 38.05 2.10 -0.21
N GLU A 104 37.46 2.93 0.64
CA GLU A 104 38.19 3.83 1.53
C GLU A 104 39.08 3.09 2.54
N LEU A 105 38.63 1.93 3.05
CA LEU A 105 39.44 1.08 3.91
C LEU A 105 40.62 0.47 3.14
N SER A 106 40.39 0.02 1.90
CA SER A 106 41.44 -0.52 1.04
C SER A 106 42.53 0.52 0.75
N GLY A 107 42.12 1.76 0.42
CA GLY A 107 43.05 2.85 0.13
C GLY A 107 43.78 3.43 1.35
N ALA A 108 43.17 3.37 2.53
CA ALA A 108 43.77 3.84 3.77
C ALA A 108 43.26 3.00 4.97
N PRO A 109 43.92 1.86 5.26
CA PRO A 109 43.50 0.95 6.31
C PRO A 109 43.56 1.57 7.71
N ALA A 110 42.43 1.55 8.41
CA ALA A 110 42.34 2.11 9.77
C ALA A 110 41.27 1.37 10.59
N LYS A 111 41.51 1.22 11.91
CA LYS A 111 40.64 0.41 12.79
C LYS A 111 39.24 1.01 13.00
N ASP A 112 39.15 2.33 12.98
CA ASP A 112 37.90 3.09 13.02
C ASP A 112 37.03 2.85 11.78
N LYS A 113 37.64 2.75 10.59
CA LYS A 113 36.93 2.40 9.36
C LYS A 113 36.34 1.00 9.38
N VAL A 114 37.09 0.02 9.93
CA VAL A 114 36.57 -1.34 10.12
C VAL A 114 35.32 -1.33 11.01
N LYS A 115 35.35 -0.60 12.13
CA LYS A 115 34.18 -0.44 13.01
C LYS A 115 33.00 0.23 12.31
N ALA A 116 33.24 1.23 11.47
CA ALA A 116 32.18 1.89 10.70
C ALA A 116 31.51 0.92 9.70
N ILE A 117 32.32 0.08 9.03
CA ILE A 117 31.83 -0.97 8.13
C ILE A 117 30.98 -2.00 8.89
N GLU A 118 31.43 -2.45 10.06
CA GLU A 118 30.66 -3.38 10.92
C GLU A 118 29.29 -2.80 11.30
N ALA A 119 29.24 -1.53 11.72
CA ALA A 119 27.99 -0.85 12.04
C ALA A 119 27.06 -0.73 10.82
N LYS A 120 27.62 -0.43 9.63
CA LYS A 120 26.84 -0.33 8.39
C LYS A 120 26.28 -1.68 7.96
N LEU A 121 27.05 -2.77 8.11
CA LEU A 121 26.59 -4.13 7.83
C LEU A 121 25.42 -4.54 8.74
N ALA A 122 25.48 -4.22 10.03
CA ALA A 122 24.37 -4.46 10.95
C ALA A 122 23.10 -3.71 10.52
N ALA A 123 23.22 -2.42 10.18
CA ALA A 123 22.10 -1.62 9.67
C ALA A 123 21.51 -2.16 8.36
N ILE A 124 22.35 -2.68 7.45
CA ILE A 124 21.90 -3.35 6.22
C ILE A 124 21.11 -4.62 6.56
N GLY A 125 21.59 -5.42 7.53
CA GLY A 125 20.86 -6.60 8.01
C GLY A 125 19.45 -6.27 8.51
N GLU A 126 19.31 -5.19 9.28
CA GLU A 126 17.98 -4.70 9.71
C GLU A 126 17.10 -4.25 8.55
N LEU A 127 17.66 -3.60 7.53
CA LEU A 127 16.93 -3.20 6.33
C LEU A 127 16.44 -4.41 5.53
N VAL A 128 17.24 -5.48 5.44
CA VAL A 128 16.83 -6.73 4.80
C VAL A 128 15.65 -7.37 5.54
N GLU A 129 15.67 -7.42 6.86
CA GLU A 129 14.54 -7.95 7.64
C GLU A 129 13.27 -7.10 7.46
N LYS A 130 13.39 -5.77 7.35
CA LYS A 130 12.24 -4.90 7.04
C LYS A 130 11.66 -5.18 5.66
N VAL A 131 12.51 -5.27 4.62
CA VAL A 131 12.07 -5.60 3.26
C VAL A 131 11.38 -6.97 3.24
N LYS A 132 11.94 -7.97 3.94
CA LYS A 132 11.35 -9.31 4.07
C LYS A 132 10.00 -9.30 4.78
N ALA A 133 9.83 -8.46 5.80
CA ALA A 133 8.57 -8.33 6.53
C ALA A 133 7.47 -7.67 5.70
N ASN A 134 7.85 -6.88 4.70
CA ASN A 134 6.92 -6.16 3.83
C ASN A 134 6.69 -6.84 2.47
N LEU A 135 7.48 -7.84 2.08
CA LEU A 135 7.25 -8.74 0.94
C LEU A 135 6.04 -9.66 1.17
#